data_AF-A0AB73MWB8-F1
#
_entry.id   AF-A0AB73MWB8-F1
#
_cell.length_a   1.000
_cell.length_b   1.000
_cell.length_c   1.000
_cell.angle_alpha   90.00
_cell.angle_beta   90.00
_cell.angle_gamma   90.00
#
_symmetry.space_group_name_H-M   'P 1'
#
loop_
_entity.id
_entity.type
_entity.pdbx_description
1 polymer ?
#
loop_
_entity_poly.entity_id
_entity_poly.type
_entity_poly.pdbx_seq_one_letter_code
_entity_poly.pdbx_strand_id
1 'polypeptide(L)'
;MSQTPIDHDDSPIERTAVRLLRSSVERSYNPEVDVDWDAPDVPGLRYVPDKYISLFGTKMFERMTEDEKITLGRLEASALASWGILAESALMHPMLKLASVSDPRSATAQYALTEVADECRHSVMFGRQINTLSDRSYNPPKIARALVGITALAPLSATIFSMMLMVEEILDRLQRQTMNDETLQPRTRAIAKIHVIEEARHISYARTALNRAVTRTGRARMAVERVIVAAGASVIPLVMVQPAVYRDAGLPPLKATWAALRNPHYHANLRFFGERLVRVMDEANMLEGRLVQFLWQRSRMLPEGFVSQSKRTADG
;
A
#
# COMPACT_ATOMS: atom_id res chain seq x y z
N MET A 1 -47.38 4.19 -9.24
CA MET A 1 -46.51 3.82 -8.11
C MET A 1 -45.57 4.99 -7.86
N SER A 2 -45.85 5.78 -6.83
CA SER A 2 -44.99 6.91 -6.44
C SER A 2 -43.69 6.32 -5.90
N GLN A 3 -42.56 6.54 -6.59
CA GLN A 3 -41.26 6.27 -6.01
C GLN A 3 -41.08 7.24 -4.85
N THR A 4 -41.21 6.75 -3.62
CA THR A 4 -40.75 7.49 -2.44
C THR A 4 -39.29 7.85 -2.68
N PRO A 5 -38.89 9.14 -2.59
CA PRO A 5 -37.50 9.53 -2.73
C PRO A 5 -36.68 8.69 -1.75
N ILE A 6 -35.67 7.98 -2.25
CA ILE A 6 -34.68 7.37 -1.37
C ILE A 6 -33.99 8.55 -0.70
N ASP A 7 -34.23 8.72 0.60
CA ASP A 7 -33.57 9.74 1.42
C ASP A 7 -32.09 9.35 1.48
N HIS A 8 -31.32 9.88 0.54
CA HIS A 8 -29.87 9.66 0.51
C HIS A 8 -29.30 10.33 1.75
N ASP A 9 -28.78 9.53 2.69
CA ASP A 9 -28.00 10.02 3.83
C ASP A 9 -26.96 11.03 3.34
N ASP A 10 -27.15 12.32 3.61
CA ASP A 10 -26.24 13.40 3.16
C ASP A 10 -24.97 13.46 4.03
N SER A 11 -24.47 12.30 4.44
CA SER A 11 -23.25 12.19 5.20
C SER A 11 -22.03 12.38 4.27
N PRO A 12 -20.90 12.90 4.80
CA PRO A 12 -19.68 13.10 3.99
C PRO A 12 -19.17 11.83 3.29
N ILE A 13 -19.42 10.64 3.88
CA ILE A 13 -19.01 9.36 3.28
C ILE A 13 -19.86 9.02 2.06
N GLU A 14 -21.17 9.26 2.11
CA GLU A 14 -22.09 8.96 1.02
C GLU A 14 -21.84 9.88 -0.17
N ARG A 15 -21.66 11.19 0.06
CA ARG A 15 -21.26 12.13 -1.00
C ARG A 15 -19.93 11.75 -1.65
N THR A 16 -18.98 11.25 -0.85
CA THR A 16 -17.70 10.75 -1.36
C THR A 16 -17.91 9.52 -2.22
N ALA A 17 -18.69 8.54 -1.77
CA ALA A 17 -18.99 7.33 -2.52
C ALA A 17 -19.68 7.64 -3.86
N VAL A 18 -20.66 8.54 -3.90
CA VAL A 18 -21.30 8.99 -5.15
C VAL A 18 -20.29 9.55 -6.15
N ARG A 19 -19.39 10.42 -5.69
CA ARG A 19 -18.34 11.00 -6.55
C ARG A 19 -17.40 9.91 -7.08
N LEU A 20 -17.00 8.98 -6.23
CA LEU A 20 -16.03 7.94 -6.59
C LEU A 20 -16.64 6.89 -7.52
N LEU A 21 -17.92 6.53 -7.36
CA LEU A 21 -18.66 5.68 -8.30
C LEU A 21 -18.73 6.29 -9.71
N ARG A 22 -18.93 7.60 -9.82
CA ARG A 22 -18.86 8.26 -11.12
C ARG A 22 -17.45 8.15 -11.72
N SER A 23 -16.43 8.39 -10.90
CA SER A 23 -15.05 8.32 -11.34
C SER A 23 -14.59 6.91 -11.73
N SER A 24 -15.12 5.84 -11.13
CA SER A 24 -14.74 4.46 -11.47
C SER A 24 -15.22 4.08 -12.87
N VAL A 25 -16.41 4.54 -13.27
CA VAL A 25 -16.92 4.33 -14.64
C VAL A 25 -16.05 5.05 -15.68
N GLU A 26 -15.60 6.27 -15.38
CA GLU A 26 -14.82 7.08 -16.31
C GLU A 26 -13.36 6.62 -16.46
N ARG A 27 -12.80 5.98 -15.42
CA ARG A 27 -11.36 5.70 -15.29
C ARG A 27 -11.10 4.33 -14.67
N SER A 28 -11.66 3.30 -15.27
CA SER A 28 -11.29 1.91 -14.98
C SER A 28 -10.59 1.29 -16.19
N TYR A 29 -9.60 0.45 -15.91
CA TYR A 29 -8.85 -0.28 -16.91
C TYR A 29 -9.14 -1.78 -16.82
N ASN A 30 -9.04 -2.46 -17.95
CA ASN A 30 -8.94 -3.91 -17.97
C ASN A 30 -7.46 -4.30 -18.15
N PRO A 31 -6.76 -4.72 -17.09
CA PRO A 31 -5.34 -5.06 -17.19
C PRO A 31 -5.06 -6.24 -18.13
N GLU A 32 -6.06 -7.04 -18.51
CA GLU A 32 -5.88 -8.07 -19.54
C GLU A 32 -5.69 -7.50 -20.95
N VAL A 33 -6.24 -6.31 -21.21
CA VAL A 33 -6.23 -5.63 -22.52
C VAL A 33 -5.26 -4.46 -22.52
N ASP A 34 -5.21 -3.70 -21.42
CA ASP A 34 -4.47 -2.44 -21.31
C ASP A 34 -2.97 -2.63 -21.02
N VAL A 35 -2.53 -3.86 -20.76
CA VAL A 35 -1.12 -4.23 -20.60
C VAL A 35 -0.71 -5.17 -21.72
N ASP A 36 0.37 -4.83 -22.42
CA ASP A 36 0.98 -5.72 -23.41
C ASP A 36 1.81 -6.82 -22.72
N TRP A 37 1.15 -7.95 -22.48
CA TRP A 37 1.74 -9.11 -21.82
C TRP A 37 2.64 -9.94 -22.72
N ASP A 38 2.54 -9.77 -24.04
CA ASP A 38 3.32 -10.55 -25.02
C ASP A 38 4.56 -9.78 -25.51
N ALA A 39 4.63 -8.47 -25.27
CA ALA A 39 5.83 -7.68 -25.55
C ALA A 39 7.09 -8.29 -24.89
N PRO A 40 8.22 -8.41 -25.63
CA PRO A 40 9.47 -8.80 -25.01
C PRO A 40 9.99 -7.67 -24.10
N ASP A 41 10.74 -8.04 -23.07
CA ASP A 41 11.48 -7.06 -22.27
C ASP A 41 12.50 -6.34 -23.14
N VAL A 42 12.65 -5.03 -22.93
CA VAL A 42 13.63 -4.22 -23.64
C VAL A 42 15.00 -4.43 -22.96
N PRO A 43 16.04 -4.86 -23.70
CA PRO A 43 17.36 -5.08 -23.13
C PRO A 43 17.90 -3.84 -22.41
N GLY A 44 18.45 -4.04 -21.20
CA GLY A 44 19.07 -2.99 -20.40
C GLY A 44 18.12 -2.13 -19.57
N LEU A 45 16.80 -2.17 -19.82
CA LEU A 45 15.83 -1.45 -18.98
C LEU A 45 15.58 -2.17 -17.65
N ARG A 46 15.24 -1.38 -16.63
CA ARG A 46 15.04 -1.85 -15.25
C ARG A 46 13.58 -2.22 -14.97
N TYR A 47 13.36 -2.96 -13.89
CA TYR A 47 12.00 -3.26 -13.41
C TYR A 47 11.59 -2.35 -12.25
N VAL A 48 12.57 -1.83 -11.53
CA VAL A 48 12.44 -0.82 -10.49
C VAL A 48 13.61 0.16 -10.63
N PRO A 49 13.43 1.45 -10.32
CA PRO A 49 14.55 2.38 -10.29
C PRO A 49 15.64 1.90 -9.32
N ASP A 50 16.90 1.95 -9.73
CA ASP A 50 18.03 1.43 -8.93
C ASP A 50 18.06 2.00 -7.52
N LYS A 51 17.76 3.30 -7.36
CA LYS A 51 17.70 3.97 -6.06
C LYS A 51 16.72 3.32 -5.08
N TYR A 52 15.75 2.54 -5.57
CA TYR A 52 14.75 1.84 -4.76
C TYR A 52 15.06 0.36 -4.53
N ILE A 53 16.12 -0.18 -5.15
CA ILE A 53 16.64 -1.51 -4.82
C ILE A 53 17.16 -1.48 -3.38
N SER A 54 16.78 -2.46 -2.58
CA SER A 54 17.04 -2.47 -1.13
C SER A 54 18.53 -2.36 -0.75
N LEU A 55 19.42 -2.87 -1.61
CA LEU A 55 20.88 -2.85 -1.44
C LEU A 55 21.56 -1.64 -2.07
N PHE A 56 20.83 -0.74 -2.73
CA PHE A 56 21.40 0.41 -3.43
C PHE A 56 22.36 1.23 -2.56
N GLY A 57 23.54 1.58 -3.11
CA GLY A 57 24.57 2.35 -2.40
C GLY A 57 25.32 1.57 -1.31
N THR A 58 25.08 0.27 -1.15
CA THR A 58 25.91 -0.58 -0.29
C THR A 58 27.12 -1.13 -1.05
N LYS A 59 28.20 -1.46 -0.32
CA LYS A 59 29.36 -2.18 -0.91
C LYS A 59 29.00 -3.51 -1.59
N MET A 60 27.88 -4.13 -1.20
CA MET A 60 27.39 -5.34 -1.86
C MET A 60 26.87 -5.00 -3.26
N PHE A 61 26.04 -3.95 -3.37
CA PHE A 61 25.48 -3.49 -4.63
C PHE A 61 26.52 -2.89 -5.59
N GLU A 62 27.50 -2.16 -5.06
CA GLU A 62 28.60 -1.59 -5.87
C GLU A 62 29.47 -2.66 -6.55
N ARG A 63 29.55 -3.86 -5.97
CA ARG A 63 30.32 -4.99 -6.51
C ARG A 63 29.52 -5.83 -7.51
N MET A 64 28.20 -5.64 -7.58
CA MET A 64 27.37 -6.35 -8.53
C MET A 64 27.61 -5.83 -9.94
N THR A 65 27.61 -6.74 -10.90
CA THR A 65 27.50 -6.44 -12.33
C THR A 65 26.16 -5.79 -12.64
N GLU A 66 26.03 -5.17 -13.82
CA GLU A 66 24.75 -4.56 -14.23
C GLU A 66 23.63 -5.60 -14.35
N ASP A 67 23.93 -6.80 -14.86
CA ASP A 67 22.94 -7.89 -14.97
C ASP A 67 22.47 -8.39 -13.60
N GLU A 68 23.36 -8.46 -12.60
CA GLU A 68 23.00 -8.80 -11.23
C GLU A 68 22.10 -7.72 -10.60
N LYS A 69 22.35 -6.43 -10.87
CA LYS A 69 21.50 -5.33 -10.38
C LYS A 69 20.12 -5.36 -11.02
N ILE A 70 20.04 -5.57 -12.34
CA ILE A 70 18.78 -5.75 -13.08
C ILE A 70 18.01 -6.95 -12.52
N THR A 71 18.71 -8.07 -12.31
CA THR A 71 18.12 -9.30 -11.76
C THR A 71 17.58 -9.10 -10.36
N LEU A 72 18.34 -8.46 -9.46
CA LEU A 72 17.87 -8.18 -8.11
C LEU A 72 16.63 -7.28 -8.13
N GLY A 73 16.64 -6.21 -8.93
CA GLY A 73 15.47 -5.33 -9.06
C GLY A 73 14.24 -6.06 -9.60
N ARG A 74 14.41 -6.95 -10.58
CA ARG A 74 13.34 -7.81 -11.13
C ARG A 74 12.72 -8.71 -10.05
N LEU A 75 13.56 -9.36 -9.25
CA LEU A 75 13.10 -10.28 -8.19
C LEU A 75 12.46 -9.52 -7.02
N GLU A 76 12.99 -8.35 -6.64
CA GLU A 76 12.35 -7.47 -5.65
C GLU A 76 10.98 -6.96 -6.13
N ALA A 77 10.84 -6.63 -7.42
CA ALA A 77 9.55 -6.28 -8.01
C ALA A 77 8.55 -7.45 -7.94
N SER A 78 8.99 -8.68 -8.23
CA SER A 78 8.16 -9.89 -8.10
C SER A 78 7.72 -10.13 -6.65
N ALA A 79 8.62 -9.93 -5.69
CA ALA A 79 8.32 -10.07 -4.28
C ALA A 79 7.33 -9.02 -3.78
N LEU A 80 7.45 -7.79 -4.28
CA LEU A 80 6.52 -6.70 -3.99
C LEU A 80 5.13 -7.01 -4.56
N ALA A 81 5.04 -7.47 -5.81
CA ALA A 81 3.77 -7.89 -6.43
C ALA A 81 3.12 -9.05 -5.65
N SER A 82 3.92 -10.03 -5.20
CA SER A 82 3.44 -11.14 -4.36
C SER A 82 2.86 -10.65 -3.03
N TRP A 83 3.47 -9.61 -2.45
CA TRP A 83 2.94 -8.98 -1.24
C TRP A 83 1.69 -8.14 -1.51
N GLY A 84 1.65 -7.42 -2.63
CA GLY A 84 0.49 -6.66 -3.10
C GLY A 84 -0.77 -7.52 -3.15
N ILE A 85 -0.71 -8.72 -3.78
CA ILE A 85 -1.86 -9.66 -3.82
C ILE A 85 -2.39 -10.00 -2.41
N LEU A 86 -1.48 -10.21 -1.45
CA LEU A 86 -1.89 -10.48 -0.07
C LEU A 86 -2.51 -9.24 0.59
N ALA A 87 -1.96 -8.06 0.30
CA ALA A 87 -2.49 -6.80 0.80
C ALA A 87 -3.89 -6.55 0.23
N GLU A 88 -4.10 -6.63 -1.08
CA GLU A 88 -5.41 -6.46 -1.72
C GLU A 88 -6.45 -7.42 -1.13
N SER A 89 -6.06 -8.68 -0.91
CA SER A 89 -6.91 -9.66 -0.22
C SER A 89 -7.35 -9.21 1.18
N ALA A 90 -6.46 -8.54 1.91
CA ALA A 90 -6.75 -8.01 3.23
C ALA A 90 -7.62 -6.75 3.21
N LEU A 91 -7.49 -5.91 2.17
CA LEU A 91 -8.26 -4.68 1.94
C LEU A 91 -9.70 -4.98 1.49
N MET A 92 -9.91 -6.05 0.71
CA MET A 92 -11.26 -6.46 0.29
C MET A 92 -12.17 -6.87 1.46
N HIS A 93 -11.62 -7.47 2.52
CA HIS A 93 -12.40 -7.93 3.68
C HIS A 93 -13.25 -6.83 4.35
N PRO A 94 -12.69 -5.67 4.79
CA PRO A 94 -13.50 -4.60 5.34
C PRO A 94 -14.49 -4.00 4.34
N MET A 95 -14.18 -3.97 3.04
CA MET A 95 -15.13 -3.48 2.03
C MET A 95 -16.31 -4.43 1.83
N LEU A 96 -16.08 -5.74 1.80
CA LEU A 96 -17.16 -6.73 1.80
C LEU A 96 -18.04 -6.61 3.06
N LYS A 97 -17.41 -6.43 4.22
CA LYS A 97 -18.14 -6.19 5.48
C LYS A 97 -18.97 -4.93 5.41
N LEU A 98 -18.39 -3.82 4.95
CA LEU A 98 -19.09 -2.54 4.76
C LEU A 98 -20.29 -2.69 3.83
N ALA A 99 -20.14 -3.36 2.70
CA ALA A 99 -21.25 -3.65 1.79
C ALA A 99 -22.34 -4.49 2.46
N SER A 100 -21.97 -5.47 3.28
CA SER A 100 -22.93 -6.38 3.95
C SER A 100 -23.77 -5.72 5.05
N VAL A 101 -23.27 -4.65 5.67
CA VAL A 101 -23.95 -3.97 6.79
C VAL A 101 -24.63 -2.66 6.38
N SER A 102 -24.38 -2.18 5.17
CA SER A 102 -25.00 -0.98 4.61
C SER A 102 -26.28 -1.29 3.83
N ASP A 103 -27.14 -0.29 3.61
CA ASP A 103 -28.25 -0.41 2.66
C ASP A 103 -27.68 -0.67 1.25
N PRO A 104 -28.04 -1.77 0.57
CA PRO A 104 -27.55 -2.08 -0.78
C PRO A 104 -27.85 -0.99 -1.83
N ARG A 105 -28.84 -0.11 -1.56
CA ARG A 105 -29.19 1.03 -2.41
C ARG A 105 -28.28 2.24 -2.20
N SER A 106 -27.49 2.27 -1.13
CA SER A 106 -26.54 3.35 -0.84
C SER A 106 -25.35 3.32 -1.78
N ALA A 107 -24.82 4.51 -2.09
CA ALA A 107 -23.58 4.66 -2.82
C ALA A 107 -22.42 4.06 -2.05
N THR A 108 -22.43 4.13 -0.71
CA THR A 108 -21.42 3.50 0.15
C THR A 108 -21.32 1.98 -0.08
N ALA A 109 -22.44 1.26 -0.11
CA ALA A 109 -22.43 -0.18 -0.34
C ALA A 109 -21.96 -0.53 -1.76
N GLN A 110 -22.45 0.20 -2.76
CA GLN A 110 -22.10 -0.01 -4.17
C GLN A 110 -20.63 0.30 -4.46
N TYR A 111 -20.11 1.38 -3.86
CA TYR A 111 -18.71 1.75 -3.98
C TYR A 111 -17.80 0.70 -3.33
N ALA A 112 -18.14 0.20 -2.14
CA ALA A 112 -17.36 -0.86 -1.49
C ALA A 112 -17.25 -2.13 -2.36
N LEU A 113 -18.32 -2.50 -3.09
CA LEU A 113 -18.28 -3.61 -4.04
C LEU A 113 -17.48 -3.30 -5.31
N THR A 114 -17.48 -2.03 -5.74
CA THR A 114 -16.64 -1.57 -6.86
C THR A 114 -15.16 -1.67 -6.50
N GLU A 115 -14.77 -1.21 -5.31
CA GLU A 115 -13.40 -1.33 -4.80
C GLU A 115 -12.96 -2.80 -4.74
N VAL A 116 -13.81 -3.70 -4.22
CA VAL A 116 -13.54 -5.16 -4.25
C VAL A 116 -13.32 -5.70 -5.67
N ALA A 117 -14.08 -5.22 -6.65
CA ALA A 117 -13.92 -5.63 -8.04
C ALA A 117 -12.61 -5.12 -8.64
N ASP A 118 -12.21 -3.88 -8.33
CA ASP A 118 -10.93 -3.30 -8.74
C ASP A 118 -9.77 -4.11 -8.15
N GLU A 119 -9.82 -4.44 -6.86
CA GLU A 119 -8.78 -5.25 -6.20
C GLU A 119 -8.65 -6.69 -6.73
N CYS A 120 -9.74 -7.27 -7.21
CA CYS A 120 -9.68 -8.55 -7.92
C CYS A 120 -8.87 -8.42 -9.22
N ARG A 121 -9.07 -7.34 -9.99
CA ARG A 121 -8.33 -7.08 -11.24
C ARG A 121 -6.87 -6.77 -10.95
N HIS A 122 -6.58 -5.97 -9.93
CA HIS A 122 -5.21 -5.69 -9.48
C HIS A 122 -4.47 -6.97 -9.09
N SER A 123 -5.13 -7.84 -8.31
CA SER A 123 -4.55 -9.11 -7.88
C SER A 123 -4.21 -10.02 -9.06
N VAL A 124 -5.10 -10.13 -10.06
CA VAL A 124 -4.83 -10.89 -11.28
C VAL A 124 -3.70 -10.26 -12.09
N MET A 125 -3.68 -8.93 -12.22
CA MET A 125 -2.61 -8.18 -12.88
C MET A 125 -1.25 -8.45 -12.22
N PHE A 126 -1.15 -8.38 -10.89
CA PHE A 126 0.10 -8.70 -10.18
C PHE A 126 0.48 -10.17 -10.32
N GLY A 127 -0.48 -11.09 -10.35
CA GLY A 127 -0.22 -12.50 -10.63
C GLY A 127 0.44 -12.71 -12.00
N ARG A 128 -0.08 -12.04 -13.04
CA ARG A 128 0.52 -12.05 -14.37
C ARG A 128 1.90 -11.38 -14.38
N GLN A 129 2.07 -10.28 -13.65
CA GLN A 129 3.38 -9.64 -13.50
C GLN A 129 4.41 -10.60 -12.94
N ILE A 130 4.08 -11.35 -11.87
CA ILE A 130 4.98 -12.34 -11.26
C ILE A 130 5.42 -13.38 -12.30
N ASN A 131 4.50 -13.88 -13.14
CA ASN A 131 4.83 -14.85 -14.21
C ASN A 131 5.87 -14.32 -15.20
N THR A 132 5.91 -13.00 -15.43
CA THR A 132 6.90 -12.36 -16.30
C THR A 132 8.22 -12.07 -15.58
N LEU A 133 8.18 -11.87 -14.26
CA LEU A 133 9.34 -11.44 -13.48
C LEU A 133 10.13 -12.59 -12.86
N SER A 134 9.54 -13.76 -12.64
CA SER A 134 10.20 -14.86 -11.92
C SER A 134 9.47 -16.19 -12.06
N ASP A 135 10.20 -17.30 -11.97
CA ASP A 135 9.64 -18.66 -12.02
C ASP A 135 8.90 -19.09 -10.74
N ARG A 136 8.80 -18.21 -9.74
CA ARG A 136 8.15 -18.50 -8.46
C ARG A 136 7.54 -17.25 -7.85
N SER A 137 6.50 -17.42 -7.04
CA SER A 137 6.05 -16.37 -6.14
C SER A 137 6.88 -16.33 -4.84
N TYR A 138 6.97 -15.15 -4.26
CA TYR A 138 7.55 -14.95 -2.95
C TYR A 138 6.45 -14.87 -1.89
N ASN A 139 6.18 -16.03 -1.28
CA ASN A 139 5.11 -16.12 -0.30
C ASN A 139 5.39 -15.24 0.92
N PRO A 140 4.45 -14.36 1.31
CA PRO A 140 4.57 -13.62 2.55
C PRO A 140 4.66 -14.57 3.77
N PRO A 141 5.27 -14.11 4.88
CA PRO A 141 5.38 -14.90 6.10
C PRO A 141 4.04 -15.50 6.54
N LYS A 142 4.04 -16.73 7.08
CA LYS A 142 2.80 -17.42 7.54
C LYS A 142 1.97 -16.54 8.48
N ILE A 143 2.63 -15.78 9.35
CA ILE A 143 1.97 -14.85 10.25
C ILE A 143 1.26 -13.71 9.51
N ALA A 144 1.85 -13.14 8.46
CA ALA A 144 1.21 -12.13 7.64
C ALA A 144 -0.06 -12.68 6.97
N ARG A 145 0.01 -13.90 6.43
CA ARG A 145 -1.18 -14.59 5.87
C ARG A 145 -2.25 -14.86 6.92
N ALA A 146 -1.87 -15.24 8.13
CA ALA A 146 -2.82 -15.41 9.23
C ALA A 146 -3.47 -14.08 9.64
N LEU A 147 -2.71 -12.97 9.66
CA LEU A 147 -3.23 -11.64 9.97
C LEU A 147 -4.25 -11.16 8.93
N VAL A 148 -4.14 -11.55 7.66
CA VAL A 148 -5.18 -11.29 6.65
C VAL A 148 -6.50 -11.95 7.00
N GLY A 149 -6.48 -13.18 7.53
CA GLY A 149 -7.70 -13.82 8.05
C GLY A 149 -8.33 -13.05 9.22
N ILE A 150 -7.52 -12.36 10.03
CA ILE A 150 -8.01 -11.51 11.13
C ILE A 150 -8.68 -10.24 10.60
N THR A 151 -8.28 -9.69 9.44
CA THR A 151 -8.92 -8.48 8.89
C THR A 151 -10.40 -8.72 8.55
N ALA A 152 -10.78 -9.95 8.18
CA ALA A 152 -12.19 -10.34 8.00
C ALA A 152 -13.04 -10.19 9.27
N LEU A 153 -12.43 -10.35 10.45
CA LEU A 153 -13.11 -10.24 11.74
C LEU A 153 -13.02 -8.82 12.32
N ALA A 154 -12.10 -7.99 11.83
CA ALA A 154 -11.86 -6.66 12.37
C ALA A 154 -13.10 -5.74 12.25
N PRO A 155 -13.35 -4.85 13.22
CA PRO A 155 -14.40 -3.84 13.09
C PRO A 155 -14.04 -2.80 12.03
N LEU A 156 -15.05 -2.16 11.44
CA LEU A 156 -14.87 -0.95 10.62
C LEU A 156 -14.47 0.20 11.54
N SER A 157 -13.16 0.36 11.77
CA SER A 157 -12.59 1.28 12.76
C SER A 157 -11.44 2.13 12.21
N ALA A 158 -10.91 3.04 13.01
CA ALA A 158 -9.77 3.85 12.60
C ALA A 158 -8.56 2.95 12.26
N THR A 159 -8.34 1.87 13.02
CA THR A 159 -7.30 0.86 12.71
C THR A 159 -7.41 0.34 11.29
N ILE A 160 -8.58 -0.16 10.84
CA ILE A 160 -8.65 -0.80 9.52
C ILE A 160 -8.41 0.21 8.40
N PHE A 161 -9.05 1.38 8.45
CA PHE A 161 -8.85 2.42 7.44
C PHE A 161 -7.44 3.01 7.48
N SER A 162 -6.80 3.09 8.65
CA SER A 162 -5.38 3.47 8.76
C SER A 162 -4.46 2.41 8.17
N MET A 163 -4.76 1.12 8.32
CA MET A 163 -3.98 0.04 7.71
C MET A 163 -4.17 -0.01 6.19
N MET A 164 -5.38 0.30 5.68
CA MET A 164 -5.61 0.45 4.23
C MET A 164 -4.72 1.57 3.67
N LEU A 165 -4.80 2.77 4.26
CA LEU A 165 -3.95 3.91 3.87
C LEU A 165 -2.45 3.62 4.00
N MET A 166 -2.04 2.82 4.99
CA MET A 166 -0.64 2.41 5.16
C MET A 166 -0.13 1.67 3.93
N VAL A 167 -0.93 0.76 3.38
CA VAL A 167 -0.58 0.01 2.18
C VAL A 167 -0.64 0.93 0.97
N GLU A 168 -1.80 1.54 0.74
CA GLU A 168 -2.11 2.26 -0.50
C GLU A 168 -1.23 3.49 -0.70
N GLU A 169 -0.97 4.32 0.34
CA GLU A 169 -0.17 5.54 0.19
C GLU A 169 1.31 5.23 -0.09
N ILE A 170 1.85 4.17 0.51
CA ILE A 170 3.24 3.75 0.30
C ILE A 170 3.40 3.24 -1.13
N LEU A 171 2.49 2.36 -1.57
CA LEU A 171 2.51 1.80 -2.92
C LEU A 171 2.23 2.87 -3.99
N ASP A 172 1.24 3.75 -3.78
CA ASP A 172 0.94 4.88 -4.67
C ASP A 172 2.18 5.74 -4.92
N ARG A 173 2.93 6.05 -3.85
CA ARG A 173 4.14 6.87 -3.98
C ARG A 173 5.22 6.18 -4.81
N LEU A 174 5.44 4.89 -4.61
CA LEU A 174 6.38 4.08 -5.40
C LEU A 174 5.94 3.96 -6.86
N GLN A 175 4.66 3.66 -7.10
CA GLN A 175 4.13 3.44 -8.44
C GLN A 175 4.03 4.72 -9.26
N ARG A 176 3.79 5.89 -8.63
CA ARG A 176 3.89 7.19 -9.31
C ARG A 176 5.30 7.52 -9.80
N GLN A 177 6.33 7.04 -9.11
CA GLN A 177 7.71 7.15 -9.62
C GLN A 177 7.92 6.20 -10.79
N THR A 178 7.37 4.98 -10.69
CA THR A 178 7.51 3.93 -11.69
C THR A 178 6.82 4.29 -13.01
N MET A 179 5.58 4.76 -13.00
CA MET A 179 4.81 5.04 -14.23
C MET A 179 5.45 6.12 -15.13
N ASN A 180 6.20 7.06 -14.53
CA ASN A 180 6.79 8.21 -15.22
C ASN A 180 8.27 8.01 -15.58
N ASP A 181 8.88 6.87 -15.24
CA ASP A 181 10.31 6.62 -15.45
C ASP A 181 10.53 5.80 -16.74
N GLU A 182 11.02 6.45 -17.78
CA GLU A 182 11.28 5.84 -19.09
C GLU A 182 12.45 4.87 -19.09
N THR A 183 13.25 4.81 -18.02
CA THR A 183 14.34 3.83 -17.85
C THR A 183 13.83 2.45 -17.42
N LEU A 184 12.52 2.32 -17.16
CA LEU A 184 11.88 1.09 -16.75
C LEU A 184 11.16 0.38 -17.90
N GLN A 185 10.99 -0.93 -17.75
CA GLN A 185 10.23 -1.76 -18.69
C GLN A 185 8.84 -1.17 -18.95
N PRO A 186 8.41 -1.03 -20.22
CA PRO A 186 7.10 -0.49 -20.58
C PRO A 186 5.94 -1.18 -19.85
N ARG A 187 6.02 -2.51 -19.70
CA ARG A 187 5.04 -3.30 -18.94
C ARG A 187 4.94 -2.87 -17.48
N THR A 188 6.06 -2.70 -16.79
CA THR A 188 6.09 -2.24 -15.39
C THR A 188 5.44 -0.85 -15.26
N ARG A 189 5.72 0.06 -16.21
CA ARG A 189 5.13 1.39 -16.22
C ARG A 189 3.62 1.37 -16.46
N ALA A 190 3.15 0.51 -17.36
CA ALA A 190 1.72 0.32 -17.65
C ALA A 190 0.96 -0.20 -16.42
N ILE A 191 1.48 -1.25 -15.77
CA ILE A 191 0.93 -1.81 -14.53
C ILE A 191 0.85 -0.72 -13.45
N ALA A 192 1.94 0.02 -13.23
CA ALA A 192 1.97 1.10 -12.25
C ALA A 192 0.97 2.23 -12.58
N LYS A 193 0.80 2.57 -13.86
CA LYS A 193 -0.15 3.59 -14.31
C LYS A 193 -1.59 3.19 -14.03
N ILE A 194 -1.96 1.95 -14.37
CA ILE A 194 -3.31 1.41 -14.12
C ILE A 194 -3.61 1.48 -12.62
N HIS A 195 -2.75 0.88 -11.79
CA HIS A 195 -2.94 0.84 -10.34
C HIS A 195 -3.05 2.24 -9.73
N VAL A 196 -2.16 3.17 -10.08
CA VAL A 196 -2.17 4.54 -9.54
C VAL A 196 -3.46 5.32 -9.85
N ILE A 197 -4.04 5.10 -11.03
CA ILE A 197 -5.27 5.79 -11.43
C ILE A 197 -6.47 5.28 -10.63
N GLU A 198 -6.50 3.98 -10.35
CA GLU A 198 -7.58 3.32 -9.62
C GLU A 198 -7.44 3.56 -8.11
N GLU A 199 -6.25 3.36 -7.54
CA GLU A 199 -5.97 3.53 -6.10
C GLU A 199 -6.14 4.95 -5.58
N ALA A 200 -6.07 5.96 -6.43
CA ALA A 200 -6.38 7.33 -6.02
C ALA A 200 -7.82 7.45 -5.45
N ARG A 201 -8.74 6.59 -5.89
CA ARG A 201 -10.12 6.53 -5.39
C ARG A 201 -10.19 5.86 -4.02
N HIS A 202 -9.53 4.71 -3.87
CA HIS A 202 -9.51 3.93 -2.63
C HIS A 202 -8.92 4.75 -1.49
N ILE A 203 -7.79 5.43 -1.75
CA ILE A 203 -7.17 6.37 -0.81
C ILE A 203 -8.16 7.48 -0.41
N SER A 204 -8.88 8.08 -1.38
CA SER A 204 -9.84 9.13 -1.08
C SER A 204 -10.99 8.64 -0.19
N TYR A 205 -11.47 7.43 -0.41
CA TYR A 205 -12.52 6.83 0.39
C TYR A 205 -12.01 6.50 1.80
N ALA A 206 -10.88 5.80 1.90
CA ALA A 206 -10.27 5.39 3.16
C ALA A 206 -9.92 6.57 4.06
N ARG A 207 -9.44 7.71 3.52
CA ARG A 207 -9.23 8.96 4.29
C ARG A 207 -10.54 9.50 4.88
N THR A 208 -11.62 9.51 4.10
CA THR A 208 -12.93 9.97 4.56
C THR A 208 -13.49 9.05 5.65
N ALA A 209 -13.35 7.74 5.44
CA ALA A 209 -13.77 6.72 6.38
C ALA A 209 -12.96 6.76 7.69
N LEU A 210 -11.63 6.97 7.62
CA LEU A 210 -10.77 7.16 8.79
C LEU A 210 -11.22 8.36 9.63
N ASN A 211 -11.45 9.52 9.00
CA ASN A 211 -11.90 10.71 9.72
C ASN A 211 -13.26 10.49 10.42
N ARG A 212 -14.20 9.81 9.74
CA ARG A 212 -15.47 9.41 10.34
C ARG A 212 -15.28 8.42 11.50
N ALA A 213 -14.35 7.47 11.38
CA ALA A 213 -14.08 6.49 12.43
C ALA A 213 -13.44 7.13 13.67
N VAL A 214 -12.45 8.01 13.49
CA VAL A 214 -11.77 8.73 14.58
C VAL A 214 -12.76 9.58 15.37
N THR A 215 -13.63 10.34 14.70
CA THR A 215 -14.63 11.21 15.38
C THR A 215 -15.66 10.45 16.20
N ARG A 216 -15.89 9.16 15.89
CA ARG A 216 -16.86 8.30 16.59
C ARG A 216 -16.22 7.41 17.65
N THR A 217 -14.90 7.45 17.80
CA THR A 217 -14.18 6.53 18.69
C THR A 217 -13.76 7.23 19.98
N GLY A 218 -14.13 6.63 21.12
CA GLY A 218 -13.76 7.15 22.44
C GLY A 218 -12.26 7.12 22.71
N ARG A 219 -11.79 7.99 23.62
CA ARG A 219 -10.34 8.21 23.90
C ARG A 219 -9.56 6.95 24.26
N ALA A 220 -10.14 6.08 25.10
CA ALA A 220 -9.48 4.84 25.54
C ALA A 220 -9.28 3.87 24.37
N ARG A 221 -10.33 3.67 23.55
CA ARG A 221 -10.26 2.83 22.35
C ARG A 221 -9.28 3.42 21.32
N MET A 222 -9.30 4.73 21.11
CA MET A 222 -8.34 5.39 20.22
C MET A 222 -6.88 5.17 20.63
N ALA A 223 -6.57 5.15 21.94
CA ALA A 223 -5.20 4.86 22.40
C ALA A 223 -4.74 3.46 21.97
N VAL A 224 -5.63 2.46 22.05
CA VAL A 224 -5.35 1.10 21.58
C VAL A 224 -5.21 1.06 20.05
N GLU A 225 -6.13 1.68 19.32
CA GLU A 225 -6.11 1.68 17.84
C GLU A 225 -4.83 2.31 17.29
N ARG A 226 -4.33 3.40 17.91
CA ARG A 226 -3.02 4.01 17.56
C ARG A 226 -1.85 3.07 17.75
N VAL A 227 -1.82 2.33 18.86
CA VAL A 227 -0.73 1.38 19.14
C VAL A 227 -0.74 0.24 18.11
N ILE A 228 -1.92 -0.26 17.74
CA ILE A 228 -2.05 -1.31 16.71
C ILE A 228 -1.52 -0.80 15.37
N VAL A 229 -1.95 0.39 14.94
CA VAL A 229 -1.50 0.99 13.67
C VAL A 229 0.01 1.24 13.68
N ALA A 230 0.56 1.76 14.78
CA ALA A 230 2.00 2.00 14.91
C ALA A 230 2.81 0.69 14.91
N ALA A 231 2.29 -0.37 15.54
CA ALA A 231 2.90 -1.70 15.46
C ALA A 231 2.91 -2.22 14.02
N GLY A 232 1.80 -2.05 13.29
CA GLY A 232 1.72 -2.33 11.85
C GLY A 232 2.75 -1.55 11.02
N ALA A 233 2.90 -0.24 11.26
CA ALA A 233 3.93 0.57 10.61
C ALA A 233 5.34 0.01 10.85
N SER A 234 5.62 -0.40 12.10
CA SER A 234 6.97 -0.83 12.51
C SER A 234 7.46 -2.11 11.82
N VAL A 235 6.56 -2.90 11.21
CA VAL A 235 6.91 -4.13 10.50
C VAL A 235 7.09 -3.94 8.99
N ILE A 236 6.65 -2.81 8.40
CA ILE A 236 6.78 -2.54 6.96
C ILE A 236 8.21 -2.76 6.43
N PRO A 237 9.29 -2.26 7.09
CA PRO A 237 10.64 -2.47 6.59
C PRO A 237 11.04 -3.95 6.50
N LEU A 238 10.49 -4.79 7.37
CA LEU A 238 10.76 -6.23 7.39
C LEU A 238 9.98 -6.97 6.30
N VAL A 239 8.81 -6.46 5.95
CA VAL A 239 7.92 -7.02 4.94
C VAL A 239 8.48 -6.79 3.52
N MET A 240 9.01 -5.60 3.28
CA MET A 240 9.60 -5.23 1.98
C MET A 240 10.96 -5.88 1.71
N VAL A 241 11.61 -6.46 2.72
CA VAL A 241 12.92 -7.13 2.60
C VAL A 241 12.76 -8.62 2.82
N GLN A 242 12.87 -9.41 1.75
CA GLN A 242 12.62 -10.85 1.79
C GLN A 242 13.91 -11.66 1.55
N PRO A 243 14.38 -12.45 2.52
CA PRO A 243 15.61 -13.24 2.37
C PRO A 243 15.65 -14.16 1.14
N ALA A 244 14.49 -14.68 0.73
CA ALA A 244 14.38 -15.55 -0.43
C ALA A 244 14.77 -14.85 -1.75
N VAL A 245 14.49 -13.55 -1.89
CA VAL A 245 14.87 -12.76 -3.06
C VAL A 245 16.39 -12.74 -3.23
N TYR A 246 17.12 -12.47 -2.15
CA TYR A 246 18.58 -12.47 -2.18
C TYR A 246 19.16 -13.84 -2.51
N ARG A 247 18.57 -14.91 -1.95
CA ARG A 247 19.01 -16.28 -2.28
C ARG A 247 18.91 -16.53 -3.78
N ASP A 248 17.78 -16.15 -4.38
CA ASP A 248 17.50 -16.40 -5.79
C ASP A 248 18.30 -15.44 -6.70
N ALA A 249 18.72 -14.29 -6.17
CA ALA A 249 19.69 -13.38 -6.80
C ALA A 249 21.16 -13.83 -6.61
N GLY A 250 21.42 -15.01 -6.03
CA GLY A 250 22.79 -15.51 -5.79
C GLY A 250 23.55 -14.84 -4.63
N LEU A 251 22.85 -14.06 -3.79
CA LEU A 251 23.42 -13.34 -2.66
C LEU A 251 23.22 -14.09 -1.33
N PRO A 252 24.15 -13.94 -0.35
CA PRO A 252 24.01 -14.54 0.97
C PRO A 252 22.78 -13.98 1.73
N PRO A 253 21.70 -14.75 1.93
CA PRO A 253 20.39 -14.19 2.28
C PRO A 253 20.35 -13.35 3.54
N LEU A 254 20.94 -13.87 4.62
CA LEU A 254 20.96 -13.17 5.91
C LEU A 254 21.84 -11.93 5.86
N LYS A 255 23.01 -12.02 5.24
CA LYS A 255 23.95 -10.89 5.13
C LYS A 255 23.37 -9.77 4.27
N ALA A 256 22.74 -10.11 3.14
CA ALA A 256 22.06 -9.15 2.27
C ALA A 256 20.85 -8.51 2.98
N THR A 257 20.03 -9.30 3.67
CA THR A 257 18.91 -8.79 4.49
C THR A 257 19.39 -7.78 5.54
N TRP A 258 20.45 -8.10 6.28
CA TRP A 258 21.02 -7.17 7.26
C TRP A 258 21.62 -5.92 6.62
N ALA A 259 22.24 -6.05 5.45
CA ALA A 259 22.76 -4.90 4.70
C ALA A 259 21.62 -3.97 4.27
N ALA A 260 20.55 -4.51 3.69
CA ALA A 260 19.36 -3.75 3.29
C ALA A 260 18.67 -3.07 4.48
N LEU A 261 18.39 -3.81 5.56
CA LEU A 261 17.71 -3.27 6.74
C LEU A 261 18.51 -2.19 7.49
N ARG A 262 19.83 -2.12 7.28
CA ARG A 262 20.72 -1.08 7.84
C ARG A 262 21.10 0.00 6.82
N ASN A 263 20.64 -0.11 5.57
CA ASN A 263 21.02 0.77 4.49
C ASN A 263 20.39 2.17 4.68
N PRO A 264 21.19 3.25 4.79
CA PRO A 264 20.66 4.61 4.89
C PRO A 264 19.83 5.03 3.68
N HIS A 265 20.15 4.56 2.47
CA HIS A 265 19.37 4.83 1.26
C HIS A 265 17.99 4.18 1.35
N TYR A 266 17.93 2.93 1.81
CA TYR A 266 16.67 2.23 2.05
C TYR A 266 15.80 2.97 3.10
N HIS A 267 16.40 3.46 4.19
CA HIS A 267 15.67 4.25 5.18
C HIS A 267 15.18 5.59 4.62
N ALA A 268 15.97 6.24 3.75
CA ALA A 268 15.55 7.46 3.07
C ALA A 268 14.34 7.20 2.14
N ASN A 269 14.34 6.07 1.44
CA ASN A 269 13.21 5.65 0.61
C ASN A 269 11.95 5.40 1.44
N LEU A 270 12.07 4.73 2.60
CA LEU A 270 10.93 4.53 3.50
C LEU A 270 10.34 5.86 4.00
N ARG A 271 11.18 6.86 4.34
CA ARG A 271 10.72 8.22 4.66
C ARG A 271 9.98 8.87 3.48
N PHE A 272 10.55 8.76 2.29
CA PHE A 272 9.97 9.33 1.08
C PHE A 272 8.61 8.70 0.71
N PHE A 273 8.50 7.37 0.81
CA PHE A 273 7.25 6.66 0.54
C PHE A 273 6.19 6.92 1.62
N GLY A 274 6.60 6.97 2.89
CA GLY A 274 5.71 7.19 4.02
C GLY A 274 5.31 8.66 4.26
N GLU A 275 5.86 9.63 3.53
CA GLU A 275 5.66 11.06 3.79
C GLU A 275 4.17 11.47 3.82
N ARG A 276 3.40 11.05 2.80
CA ARG A 276 1.97 11.37 2.71
C ARG A 276 1.16 10.66 3.79
N LEU A 277 1.48 9.39 4.03
CA LEU A 277 0.87 8.57 5.06
C LEU A 277 1.05 9.19 6.45
N VAL A 278 2.28 9.57 6.81
CA VAL A 278 2.60 10.21 8.10
C VAL A 278 1.78 11.49 8.27
N ARG A 279 1.65 12.32 7.22
CA ARG A 279 0.82 13.52 7.28
C ARG A 279 -0.65 13.19 7.54
N VAL A 280 -1.23 12.25 6.82
CA VAL A 280 -2.63 11.81 7.02
C VAL A 280 -2.83 11.26 8.44
N MET A 281 -1.86 10.49 8.95
CA MET A 281 -1.92 9.97 10.32
C MET A 281 -1.77 11.08 11.36
N ASP A 282 -0.98 12.12 11.12
CA ASP A 282 -0.88 13.29 12.01
C ASP A 282 -2.21 14.06 12.04
N GLU A 283 -2.78 14.36 10.88
CA GLU A 283 -4.06 15.06 10.70
C GLU A 283 -5.22 14.30 11.36
N ALA A 284 -5.23 12.97 11.25
CA ALA A 284 -6.22 12.09 11.89
C ALA A 284 -5.93 11.81 13.37
N ASN A 285 -4.91 12.46 13.96
CA ASN A 285 -4.53 12.28 15.36
C ASN A 285 -4.15 10.82 15.68
N MET A 286 -3.51 10.12 14.75
CA MET A 286 -3.10 8.71 14.87
C MET A 286 -1.65 8.52 15.36
N LEU A 287 -0.88 9.61 15.49
CA LEU A 287 0.52 9.60 15.90
C LEU A 287 0.76 9.96 17.39
N GLU A 288 -0.31 10.06 18.18
CA GLU A 288 -0.21 10.48 19.57
C GLU A 288 0.22 9.38 20.54
N GLY A 289 1.09 9.75 21.47
CA GLY A 289 1.60 8.90 22.55
C GLY A 289 3.06 8.46 22.35
N ARG A 290 3.80 8.31 23.46
CA ARG A 290 5.23 7.99 23.43
C ARG A 290 5.54 6.65 22.75
N LEU A 291 4.77 5.60 23.10
CA LEU A 291 4.93 4.29 22.49
C LEU A 291 4.59 4.30 21.00
N VAL A 292 3.53 5.03 20.62
CA VAL A 292 3.11 5.18 19.22
C VAL A 292 4.22 5.84 18.40
N GLN A 293 4.76 6.97 18.87
CA GLN A 293 5.87 7.65 18.18
C GLN A 293 7.12 6.77 18.10
N PHE A 294 7.47 6.04 19.15
CA PHE A 294 8.59 5.11 19.13
C PHE A 294 8.42 4.01 18.06
N LEU A 295 7.23 3.42 17.93
CA LEU A 295 6.95 2.41 16.92
C LEU A 295 6.97 2.98 15.50
N TRP A 296 6.44 4.19 15.31
CA TRP A 296 6.53 4.91 14.03
C TRP A 296 7.97 5.29 13.66
N GLN A 297 8.82 5.66 14.62
CA GLN A 297 10.26 5.87 14.38
C GLN A 297 10.96 4.56 13.97
N ARG A 298 10.57 3.43 14.58
CA ARG A 298 11.09 2.10 14.20
C ARG A 298 10.73 1.73 12.76
N SER A 299 9.59 2.18 12.23
CA SER A 299 9.23 2.00 10.82
C SER A 299 10.16 2.72 9.84
N ARG A 300 10.99 3.66 10.34
CA ARG A 300 11.81 4.59 9.56
C ARG A 300 11.03 5.57 8.68
N MET A 301 9.70 5.53 8.65
CA MET A 301 8.87 6.47 7.89
C MET A 301 8.71 7.81 8.61
N LEU A 302 8.69 7.82 9.95
CA LEU A 302 8.59 9.05 10.72
C LEU A 302 9.94 9.79 10.76
N PRO A 303 10.01 11.08 10.36
CA PRO A 303 11.24 11.86 10.43
C PRO A 303 11.78 11.99 11.86
N GLU A 304 13.11 12.12 11.98
CA GLU A 304 13.74 12.50 13.25
C GLU A 304 13.29 13.91 13.65
N GLY A 305 13.01 14.13 14.93
CA GLY A 305 12.53 15.42 15.44
C GLY A 305 11.08 15.77 15.07
N PHE A 306 10.28 14.80 14.57
CA PHE A 306 8.87 15.02 14.28
C PHE A 306 8.11 15.51 15.53
N VAL A 307 7.44 16.66 15.41
CA VAL A 307 6.52 17.22 16.42
C VAL A 307 5.11 17.04 15.88
N SER A 308 4.22 16.36 16.61
CA SER A 308 2.84 16.13 16.16
C SER A 308 2.01 17.42 16.12
N GLN A 309 0.96 17.42 15.30
CA GLN A 309 0.08 18.58 15.14
C GLN A 309 -0.49 19.08 16.47
N SER A 310 -0.91 18.15 17.35
CA SER A 310 -1.49 18.51 18.64
C SER A 310 -0.54 19.32 19.53
N LYS A 311 0.77 19.03 19.44
CA LYS A 311 1.81 19.76 20.17
C LYS A 311 2.10 21.11 19.50
N ARG A 312 2.17 21.14 18.16
CA ARG A 312 2.35 22.39 17.40
C ARG A 312 1.24 23.41 17.71
N THR A 313 0.00 22.96 17.92
CA THR A 313 -1.14 23.81 18.26
C THR A 313 -1.27 24.15 19.75
N ALA A 314 -0.54 23.45 20.63
CA ALA A 314 -0.55 23.74 22.07
C ALA A 314 0.50 24.81 22.46
N ASP A 315 1.54 24.96 21.63
CA ASP A 315 2.66 25.87 21.85
C ASP A 315 2.54 27.22 21.08
N GLY A 316 1.41 27.45 20.38
CA GLY A 316 1.14 28.67 19.60
C GLY A 316 -0.20 29.30 19.95
#